data_AF-A0A353VDL6-F1
#
_entry.id   AF-A0A353VDL6-F1
#
_cell.length_a   1.000
_cell.length_b   1.000
_cell.length_c   1.000
_cell.angle_alpha   90.00
_cell.angle_beta   90.00
_cell.angle_gamma   90.00
#
_symmetry.space_group_name_H-M   'P 1'
#
loop_
_entity.id
_entity.type
_entity.pdbx_description
1 polymer ?
#
loop_
_entity_poly.entity_id
_entity_poly.type
_entity_poly.pdbx_seq_one_letter_code
_entity_poly.pdbx_strand_id
1 'polypeptide(L)'
;MIRTLPLTSRDRLAAVILAALHDAGARRELAALAAGGAAAAAWLGPEERAHASLVAARAASARAALAARPPGPAAGTLAALLDDAAVLWEARCYFEVHELLEPAWRSASPGVREALQGLVQVAVGYQHLANGNTPGARALLSEGSARLHGRRLGGADLEPFARAVARGLAGLEGFDWTAVPGFPRSPRHG
;
A
#
# COMPACT_ATOMS: atom_id res chain seq x y z
N MET A 1 -0.61 -12.72 -6.27
CA MET A 1 -0.96 -11.59 -5.40
C MET A 1 -1.17 -12.13 -3.98
N ILE A 2 -0.81 -11.39 -2.92
CA ILE A 2 -0.92 -11.77 -1.50
C ILE A 2 -2.26 -11.32 -0.83
N ARG A 3 -3.16 -12.26 -0.51
CA ARG A 3 -4.48 -11.98 0.12
C ARG A 3 -4.34 -11.28 1.48
N THR A 4 -5.41 -10.65 1.98
CA THR A 4 -5.44 -10.07 3.33
C THR A 4 -5.46 -11.15 4.41
N LEU A 5 -4.84 -10.83 5.54
CA LEU A 5 -4.94 -11.59 6.80
C LEU A 5 -6.28 -11.31 7.50
N PRO A 6 -6.66 -12.12 8.51
CA PRO A 6 -7.68 -11.74 9.49
C PRO A 6 -7.38 -10.38 10.12
N LEU A 7 -8.43 -9.68 10.58
CA LEU A 7 -8.38 -8.26 10.97
C LEU A 7 -7.21 -7.93 11.91
N THR A 8 -7.14 -8.60 13.06
CA THR A 8 -6.13 -8.34 14.10
C THR A 8 -4.71 -8.49 13.58
N SER A 9 -4.43 -9.60 12.90
CA SER A 9 -3.09 -9.88 12.36
C SER A 9 -2.73 -9.01 11.16
N ARG A 10 -3.72 -8.62 10.35
CA ARG A 10 -3.53 -7.67 9.25
C ARG A 10 -3.08 -6.31 9.79
N ASP A 11 -3.82 -5.77 10.74
CA ASP A 11 -3.57 -4.43 11.28
C ASP A 11 -2.23 -4.38 12.04
N ARG A 12 -1.93 -5.42 12.81
CA ARG A 12 -0.64 -5.56 13.49
C ARG A 12 0.53 -5.68 12.50
N LEU A 13 0.37 -6.40 11.39
CA LEU A 13 1.43 -6.56 10.40
C LEU A 13 1.64 -5.24 9.64
N ALA A 14 0.56 -4.53 9.31
CA ALA A 14 0.63 -3.21 8.71
C ALA A 14 1.40 -2.24 9.62
N ALA A 15 1.13 -2.22 10.94
CA ALA A 15 1.88 -1.40 11.88
C ALA A 15 3.40 -1.69 11.85
N VAL A 16 3.80 -2.97 11.81
CA VAL A 16 5.22 -3.36 11.69
C VAL A 16 5.83 -2.88 10.36
N ILE A 17 5.11 -3.07 9.24
CA ILE A 17 5.57 -2.65 7.90
C ILE A 17 5.74 -1.13 7.83
N LEU A 18 4.78 -0.37 8.34
CA LEU A 18 4.83 1.09 8.35
C LEU A 18 5.97 1.59 9.24
N ALA A 19 6.14 1.02 10.43
CA ALA A 19 7.26 1.36 11.31
C ALA A 19 8.62 1.06 10.63
N ALA A 20 8.72 -0.01 9.84
CA ALA A 20 9.95 -0.40 9.14
C ALA A 20 10.41 0.59 8.05
N LEU A 21 9.55 1.52 7.61
CA LEU A 21 9.96 2.64 6.74
C LEU A 21 11.03 3.51 7.42
N HIS A 22 10.95 3.65 8.75
CA HIS A 22 11.70 4.65 9.51
C HIS A 22 12.51 4.07 10.69
N ASP A 23 12.14 2.89 11.20
CA ASP A 23 12.75 2.29 12.39
C ASP A 23 13.55 1.01 12.08
N ALA A 24 14.78 0.94 12.59
CA ALA A 24 15.66 -0.21 12.38
C ALA A 24 15.24 -1.44 13.20
N GLY A 25 14.57 -1.25 14.34
CA GLY A 25 14.00 -2.33 15.14
C GLY A 25 12.85 -3.03 14.43
N ALA A 26 11.91 -2.26 13.91
CA ALA A 26 10.80 -2.74 13.08
C ALA A 26 11.31 -3.46 11.83
N ARG A 27 12.43 -3.03 11.21
CA ARG A 27 13.06 -3.79 10.12
C ARG A 27 13.59 -5.15 10.55
N ARG A 28 14.13 -5.28 11.76
CA ARG A 28 14.56 -6.58 12.30
C ARG A 28 13.36 -7.48 12.57
N GLU A 29 12.29 -6.96 13.14
CA GLU A 29 11.04 -7.71 13.33
C GLU A 29 10.46 -8.16 11.98
N LEU A 30 10.35 -7.25 11.00
CA LEU A 30 9.89 -7.57 9.65
C LEU A 30 10.75 -8.65 8.98
N ALA A 31 12.07 -8.59 9.17
CA ALA A 31 12.98 -9.61 8.66
C ALA A 31 12.80 -10.98 9.33
N ALA A 32 12.53 -11.01 10.63
CA ALA A 32 12.22 -12.24 11.36
C ALA A 32 10.91 -12.87 10.87
N LEU A 33 9.88 -12.06 10.63
CA LEU A 33 8.61 -12.51 10.07
C LEU A 33 8.77 -13.04 8.63
N ALA A 34 9.57 -12.34 7.81
CA ALA A 34 9.87 -12.72 6.44
C ALA A 34 10.62 -14.06 6.34
N ALA A 35 11.42 -14.42 7.35
CA ALA A 35 12.09 -15.73 7.42
C ALA A 35 11.11 -16.89 7.66
N GLY A 36 9.89 -16.59 8.14
CA GLY A 36 8.82 -17.57 8.33
C GLY A 36 9.05 -18.51 9.51
N GLY A 37 8.51 -19.73 9.38
CA GLY A 37 8.67 -20.78 10.39
C GLY A 37 8.04 -20.45 11.75
N ALA A 38 8.73 -20.85 12.82
CA ALA A 38 8.24 -20.71 14.19
C ALA A 38 8.03 -19.25 14.61
N ALA A 39 8.82 -18.30 14.09
CA ALA A 39 8.67 -16.88 14.40
C ALA A 39 7.35 -16.31 13.89
N ALA A 40 7.01 -16.57 12.62
CA ALA A 40 5.74 -16.12 12.04
C ALA A 40 4.53 -16.80 12.71
N ALA A 41 4.65 -18.08 13.07
CA ALA A 41 3.59 -18.80 13.78
C ALA A 41 3.41 -18.32 15.23
N ALA A 42 4.49 -18.02 15.96
CA ALA A 42 4.45 -17.50 17.32
C ALA A 42 3.97 -16.05 17.40
N TRP A 43 4.15 -15.28 16.32
CA TRP A 43 3.64 -13.92 16.21
C TRP A 43 2.12 -13.89 16.09
N LEU A 44 1.51 -14.94 15.54
CA LEU A 44 0.06 -15.09 15.37
C LEU A 44 -0.62 -15.64 16.64
N GLY A 45 -1.89 -15.28 16.82
CA GLY A 45 -2.74 -15.92 17.82
C GLY A 45 -2.97 -17.41 17.49
N PRO A 46 -3.33 -18.25 18.48
CA PRO A 46 -3.47 -19.70 18.28
C PRO A 46 -4.37 -20.12 17.12
N GLU A 47 -5.47 -19.38 16.93
CA GLU A 47 -6.48 -19.62 15.90
C GLU A 47 -6.02 -19.17 14.50
N GLU A 48 -5.06 -18.26 14.42
CA GLU A 48 -4.62 -17.66 13.18
C GLU A 48 -3.35 -18.30 12.62
N ARG A 49 -2.70 -19.23 13.35
CA ARG A 49 -1.42 -19.85 12.98
C ARG A 49 -1.38 -20.45 11.57
N ALA A 50 -2.52 -20.89 11.04
CA ALA A 50 -2.64 -21.36 9.65
C ALA A 50 -2.21 -20.29 8.61
N HIS A 51 -2.23 -19.01 8.98
CA HIS A 51 -1.85 -17.88 8.13
C HIS A 51 -0.36 -17.51 8.22
N ALA A 52 0.48 -18.28 8.93
CA ALA A 52 1.90 -17.97 9.11
C ALA A 52 2.65 -17.81 7.76
N SER A 53 2.32 -18.64 6.77
CA SER A 53 2.89 -18.51 5.42
C SER A 53 2.49 -17.22 4.71
N LEU A 54 1.25 -16.75 4.95
CA LEU A 54 0.74 -15.50 4.39
C LEU A 54 1.41 -14.29 5.03
N VAL A 55 1.61 -14.31 6.36
CA VAL A 55 2.40 -13.30 7.09
C VAL A 55 3.82 -13.24 6.53
N ALA A 56 4.48 -14.39 6.42
CA ALA A 56 5.86 -14.46 5.92
C ALA A 56 5.97 -13.92 4.48
N ALA A 57 5.02 -14.26 3.61
CA ALA A 57 5.00 -13.76 2.23
C ALA A 57 4.82 -12.24 2.16
N ARG A 58 3.87 -11.67 2.92
CA ARG A 58 3.69 -10.21 3.00
C ARG A 58 4.93 -9.53 3.56
N ALA A 59 5.47 -10.04 4.66
CA ALA A 59 6.67 -9.50 5.30
C ALA A 59 7.88 -9.54 4.37
N ALA A 60 8.06 -10.63 3.61
CA ALA A 60 9.13 -10.76 2.62
C ALA A 60 8.99 -9.74 1.49
N SER A 61 7.78 -9.52 0.97
CA SER A 61 7.53 -8.51 -0.07
C SER A 61 7.87 -7.10 0.43
N ALA A 62 7.36 -6.73 1.61
CA ALA A 62 7.64 -5.43 2.22
C ALA A 62 9.13 -5.25 2.51
N ARG A 63 9.80 -6.28 3.07
CA ARG A 63 11.25 -6.25 3.33
C ARG A 63 12.04 -6.03 2.04
N ALA A 64 11.71 -6.73 0.96
CA ALA A 64 12.40 -6.60 -0.31
C ALA A 64 12.31 -5.17 -0.86
N ALA A 65 11.14 -4.55 -0.79
CA ALA A 65 10.95 -3.16 -1.22
C ALA A 65 11.72 -2.15 -0.35
N LEU A 66 11.82 -2.41 0.96
CA LEU A 66 12.57 -1.56 1.88
C LEU A 66 14.10 -1.77 1.82
N ALA A 67 14.58 -2.84 1.21
CA ALA A 67 16.01 -3.19 1.20
C ALA A 67 16.88 -2.15 0.49
N ALA A 68 16.35 -1.51 -0.56
CA ALA A 68 17.08 -0.53 -1.37
C ALA A 68 17.14 0.87 -0.71
N ARG A 69 16.49 1.09 0.43
CA ARG A 69 16.39 2.40 1.07
C ARG A 69 16.76 2.31 2.54
N PRO A 70 17.75 3.08 3.06
CA PRO A 70 18.01 3.11 4.49
C PRO A 70 16.80 3.66 5.26
N PRO A 71 16.59 3.26 6.53
CA PRO A 71 15.60 3.93 7.37
C PRO A 71 15.89 5.43 7.41
N GLY A 72 14.87 6.24 7.18
CA GLY A 72 14.95 7.70 7.24
C GLY A 72 13.95 8.25 8.26
N PRO A 73 13.96 9.57 8.52
CA PRO A 73 12.94 10.18 9.37
C PRO A 73 11.54 9.93 8.81
N ALA A 74 10.53 10.00 9.69
CA ALA A 74 9.13 9.96 9.29
C ALA A 74 8.83 11.06 8.25
N ALA A 75 7.91 10.78 7.32
CA ALA A 75 7.53 11.72 6.27
C ALA A 75 6.99 13.04 6.87
N GLY A 76 7.79 14.11 6.75
CA GLY A 76 7.39 15.46 7.15
C GLY A 76 6.68 16.25 6.05
N THR A 77 6.56 15.69 4.83
CA THR A 77 5.95 16.36 3.67
C THR A 77 5.08 15.38 2.88
N LEU A 78 4.14 15.91 2.10
CA LEU A 78 3.32 15.10 1.19
C LEU A 78 4.17 14.42 0.10
N ALA A 79 5.27 15.04 -0.35
CA ALA A 79 6.19 14.42 -1.30
C ALA A 79 6.83 13.16 -0.71
N ALA A 80 7.38 13.26 0.51
CA ALA A 80 7.97 12.13 1.21
C ALA A 80 6.94 11.02 1.50
N LEU A 81 5.72 11.39 1.87
CA LEU A 81 4.62 10.44 2.08
C LEU A 81 4.27 9.67 0.80
N LEU A 82 4.24 10.34 -0.36
CA LEU A 82 4.01 9.69 -1.65
C LEU A 82 5.18 8.78 -2.06
N ASP A 83 6.41 9.15 -1.74
CA ASP A 83 7.57 8.29 -1.96
C ASP A 83 7.51 7.01 -1.10
N ASP A 84 7.13 7.12 0.18
CA ASP A 84 6.88 5.99 1.07
C ASP A 84 5.76 5.08 0.53
N ALA A 85 4.63 5.67 0.15
CA ALA A 85 3.50 4.95 -0.43
C ALA A 85 3.90 4.23 -1.74
N ALA A 86 4.71 4.86 -2.58
CA ALA A 86 5.16 4.26 -3.83
C ALA A 86 6.06 3.04 -3.60
N VAL A 87 6.90 3.05 -2.57
CA VAL A 87 7.71 1.86 -2.19
C VAL A 87 6.81 0.69 -1.80
N LEU A 88 5.81 0.94 -0.95
CA LEU A 88 4.86 -0.11 -0.54
C LEU A 88 3.97 -0.57 -1.70
N TRP A 89 3.60 0.35 -2.60
CA TRP A 89 2.83 0.05 -3.80
C TRP A 89 3.57 -0.90 -4.75
N GLU A 90 4.86 -0.65 -5.01
CA GLU A 90 5.73 -1.52 -5.80
C GLU A 90 5.83 -2.93 -5.18
N ALA A 91 5.75 -3.02 -3.85
CA ALA A 91 5.69 -4.28 -3.10
C ALA A 91 4.31 -4.97 -3.13
N ARG A 92 3.32 -4.38 -3.80
CA ARG A 92 1.90 -4.80 -3.78
C ARG A 92 1.26 -4.79 -2.39
N CYS A 93 1.80 -3.98 -1.47
CA CYS A 93 1.30 -3.78 -0.12
C CYS A 93 0.18 -2.72 -0.11
N TYR A 94 -0.90 -2.98 -0.85
CA TYR A 94 -1.96 -1.98 -1.09
C TYR A 94 -2.75 -1.63 0.17
N PHE A 95 -2.95 -2.59 1.07
CA PHE A 95 -3.54 -2.33 2.38
C PHE A 95 -2.66 -1.38 3.20
N GLU A 96 -1.35 -1.61 3.21
CA GLU A 96 -0.41 -0.79 3.95
C GLU A 96 -0.26 0.61 3.33
N VAL A 97 -0.40 0.76 2.01
CA VAL A 97 -0.53 2.08 1.36
C VAL A 97 -1.77 2.83 1.87
N HIS A 98 -2.91 2.14 2.01
CA HIS A 98 -4.10 2.74 2.62
C HIS A 98 -3.82 3.23 4.03
N GLU A 99 -3.29 2.36 4.90
CA GLU A 99 -2.99 2.68 6.30
C GLU A 99 -1.99 3.85 6.43
N LEU A 100 -1.01 3.92 5.52
CA LEU A 100 -0.03 5.01 5.49
C LEU A 100 -0.66 6.38 5.15
N LEU A 101 -1.57 6.41 4.18
CA LEU A 101 -2.17 7.66 3.68
C LEU A 101 -3.34 8.14 4.54
N GLU A 102 -4.01 7.25 5.26
CA GLU A 102 -5.24 7.54 6.01
C GLU A 102 -5.08 8.68 7.05
N PRO A 103 -4.00 8.74 7.86
CA PRO A 103 -3.81 9.84 8.82
C PRO A 103 -3.68 11.22 8.14
N ALA A 104 -2.97 11.28 7.01
CA ALA A 104 -2.85 12.51 6.22
C ALA A 104 -4.20 12.89 5.59
N TRP A 105 -4.98 11.91 5.12
CA TRP A 105 -6.31 12.14 4.58
C TRP A 105 -7.27 12.74 5.62
N ARG A 106 -7.34 12.15 6.82
CA ARG A 106 -8.21 12.61 7.91
C ARG A 106 -7.91 14.05 8.35
N SER A 107 -6.65 14.45 8.31
CA SER A 107 -6.20 15.78 8.75
C SER A 107 -6.10 16.83 7.63
N ALA A 108 -6.28 16.43 6.36
CA ALA A 108 -6.06 17.31 5.22
C ALA A 108 -7.13 18.40 5.05
N SER A 109 -6.71 19.53 4.48
CA SER A 109 -7.60 20.58 3.95
C SER A 109 -8.41 20.06 2.75
N PRO A 110 -9.56 20.66 2.39
CA PRO A 110 -10.49 20.09 1.40
C PRO A 110 -9.86 19.66 0.06
N GLY A 111 -9.02 20.50 -0.56
CA GLY A 111 -8.39 20.18 -1.85
C GLY A 111 -7.38 19.04 -1.79
N VAL A 112 -6.61 18.97 -0.69
CA VAL A 112 -5.63 17.90 -0.42
C VAL A 112 -6.35 16.60 -0.03
N ARG A 113 -7.42 16.72 0.76
CA ARG A 113 -8.25 15.61 1.24
C ARG A 113 -8.84 14.83 0.08
N GLU A 114 -9.36 15.52 -0.93
CA GLU A 114 -9.96 14.90 -2.11
C GLU A 114 -8.94 14.06 -2.91
N ALA A 115 -7.72 14.59 -3.10
CA ALA A 115 -6.64 13.86 -3.75
C ALA A 115 -6.19 12.64 -2.93
N LEU A 116 -5.99 12.80 -1.62
CA LEU A 116 -5.62 11.70 -0.72
C LEU A 116 -6.71 10.63 -0.66
N GLN A 117 -7.99 11.02 -0.65
CA GLN A 117 -9.11 10.09 -0.69
C GLN A 117 -9.09 9.28 -1.99
N GLY A 118 -8.82 9.91 -3.14
CA GLY A 118 -8.67 9.21 -4.41
C GLY A 118 -7.56 8.15 -4.36
N LEU A 119 -6.38 8.49 -3.80
CA LEU A 119 -5.27 7.55 -3.65
C LEU A 119 -5.60 6.39 -2.70
N VAL A 120 -6.25 6.70 -1.57
CA VAL A 120 -6.75 5.71 -0.60
C VAL A 120 -7.74 4.75 -1.26
N GLN A 121 -8.75 5.28 -1.97
CA GLN A 121 -9.73 4.45 -2.67
C GLN A 121 -9.06 3.55 -3.71
N VAL A 122 -8.11 4.06 -4.47
CA VAL A 122 -7.38 3.25 -5.45
C VAL A 122 -6.59 2.12 -4.77
N ALA A 123 -5.88 2.40 -3.66
CA ALA A 123 -5.15 1.37 -2.91
C ALA A 123 -6.10 0.29 -2.37
N VAL A 124 -7.21 0.67 -1.75
CA VAL A 124 -8.23 -0.28 -1.27
C VAL A 124 -8.86 -1.04 -2.46
N GLY A 125 -9.07 -0.39 -3.60
CA GLY A 125 -9.58 -1.02 -4.82
C GLY A 125 -8.70 -2.17 -5.33
N TYR A 126 -7.38 -1.96 -5.38
CA TYR A 126 -6.45 -3.05 -5.69
C TYR A 126 -6.41 -4.13 -4.60
N GLN A 127 -6.58 -3.77 -3.33
CA GLN A 127 -6.70 -4.75 -2.25
C GLN A 127 -8.00 -5.59 -2.34
N HIS A 128 -9.11 -5.01 -2.81
CA HIS A 128 -10.34 -5.75 -3.10
C HIS A 128 -10.14 -6.72 -4.25
N LEU A 129 -9.51 -6.28 -5.34
CA LEU A 129 -9.24 -7.12 -6.51
C LEU A 129 -8.36 -8.32 -6.13
N ALA A 130 -7.36 -8.03 -5.32
CA ALA A 130 -6.46 -8.97 -4.68
C ALA A 130 -7.19 -10.06 -3.86
N ASN A 131 -8.28 -9.68 -3.20
CA ASN A 131 -9.11 -10.59 -2.42
C ASN A 131 -10.20 -11.29 -3.25
N GLY A 132 -10.23 -11.10 -4.57
CA GLY A 132 -11.25 -11.65 -5.46
C GLY A 132 -12.58 -10.89 -5.42
N ASN A 133 -12.64 -9.74 -4.74
CA ASN A 133 -13.82 -8.88 -4.73
C ASN A 133 -13.77 -7.90 -5.92
N THR A 134 -14.01 -8.43 -7.12
CA THR A 134 -14.03 -7.63 -8.37
C THR A 134 -15.08 -6.52 -8.38
N PRO A 135 -16.33 -6.71 -7.90
CA PRO A 135 -17.31 -5.63 -7.85
C PRO A 135 -16.87 -4.46 -6.97
N GLY A 136 -16.38 -4.76 -5.75
CA GLY A 136 -15.86 -3.74 -4.84
C GLY A 136 -14.61 -3.04 -5.39
N ALA A 137 -13.73 -3.78 -6.03
CA ALA A 137 -12.57 -3.21 -6.71
C ALA A 137 -12.97 -2.22 -7.80
N ARG A 138 -13.94 -2.60 -8.66
CA ARG A 138 -14.44 -1.74 -9.74
C ARG A 138 -14.97 -0.42 -9.21
N ALA A 139 -15.80 -0.46 -8.17
CA ALA A 139 -16.38 0.75 -7.58
C ALA A 139 -15.28 1.70 -7.08
N LEU A 140 -14.37 1.18 -6.25
CA LEU A 140 -13.31 1.98 -5.63
C LEU A 140 -12.27 2.51 -6.63
N LEU A 141 -11.87 1.71 -7.62
CA LEU A 141 -10.94 2.15 -8.67
C LEU A 141 -11.57 3.20 -9.59
N SER A 142 -12.86 3.06 -9.90
CA SER A 142 -13.61 4.04 -10.70
C SER A 142 -13.75 5.36 -9.96
N GLU A 143 -14.24 5.35 -8.72
CA GLU A 143 -14.38 6.56 -7.91
C GLU A 143 -13.02 7.20 -7.63
N GLY A 144 -12.05 6.39 -7.19
CA GLY A 144 -10.71 6.86 -6.86
C GLY A 144 -10.04 7.54 -8.05
N SER A 145 -10.05 6.92 -9.23
CA SER A 145 -9.50 7.55 -10.45
C SER A 145 -10.22 8.84 -10.84
N ALA A 146 -11.54 8.90 -10.71
CA ALA A 146 -12.33 10.11 -10.98
C ALA A 146 -11.92 11.29 -10.07
N ARG A 147 -11.66 11.02 -8.78
CA ARG A 147 -11.20 12.04 -7.82
C ARG A 147 -9.81 12.57 -8.16
N LEU A 148 -8.95 11.76 -8.77
CA LEU A 148 -7.56 12.11 -9.04
C LEU A 148 -7.38 12.96 -10.31
N HIS A 149 -8.38 13.00 -11.19
CA HIS A 149 -8.30 13.75 -12.44
C HIS A 149 -8.01 15.24 -12.23
N GLY A 150 -7.03 15.76 -12.97
CA GLY A 150 -6.60 17.15 -12.96
C GLY A 150 -5.96 17.62 -11.65
N ARG A 151 -5.61 16.72 -10.72
CA ARG A 151 -5.05 17.07 -9.41
C ARG A 151 -3.54 16.90 -9.33
N ARG A 152 -2.96 17.65 -8.40
CA ARG A 152 -1.57 17.52 -7.96
C ARG A 152 -1.51 17.34 -6.46
N LEU A 153 -0.53 16.60 -5.97
CA LEU A 153 -0.32 16.38 -4.54
C LEU A 153 1.17 16.25 -4.24
N GLY A 154 1.69 17.01 -3.28
CA GLY A 154 3.11 16.94 -2.91
C GLY A 154 4.10 17.31 -4.04
N GLY A 155 3.65 17.91 -5.13
CA GLY A 155 4.44 18.18 -6.34
C GLY A 155 4.23 17.16 -7.46
N ALA A 156 3.66 15.99 -7.18
CA ALA A 156 3.32 14.97 -8.16
C ALA A 156 2.08 15.36 -8.98
N ASP A 157 2.11 15.05 -10.28
CA ASP A 157 0.94 15.08 -11.16
C ASP A 157 0.20 13.74 -11.06
N LEU A 158 -1.09 13.76 -10.69
CA LEU A 158 -1.88 12.55 -10.48
C LEU A 158 -2.61 12.10 -11.76
N GLU A 159 -2.67 12.94 -12.79
CA GLU A 159 -3.42 12.67 -14.01
C GLU A 159 -2.95 11.40 -14.77
N PRO A 160 -1.64 11.13 -14.94
CA PRO A 160 -1.20 9.91 -15.61
C PRO A 160 -1.65 8.64 -14.87
N PHE A 161 -1.57 8.66 -13.54
CA PHE A 161 -2.00 7.56 -12.68
C PHE A 161 -3.51 7.37 -12.74
N ALA A 162 -4.29 8.45 -12.61
CA ALA A 162 -5.75 8.43 -12.72
C ALA A 162 -6.21 7.78 -14.04
N ARG A 163 -5.65 8.23 -15.18
CA ARG A 163 -5.96 7.66 -16.49
C ARG A 163 -5.58 6.19 -16.61
N ALA A 164 -4.43 5.81 -16.04
CA ALA A 164 -3.98 4.42 -16.11
C ALA A 164 -4.89 3.49 -15.29
N VAL A 165 -5.30 3.90 -14.08
CA VAL A 165 -6.29 3.17 -13.28
C VAL A 165 -7.62 3.06 -14.02
N ALA A 166 -8.12 4.15 -14.59
CA ALA A 166 -9.37 4.16 -15.34
C ALA A 166 -9.35 3.21 -16.56
N ARG A 167 -8.23 3.17 -17.31
CA ARG A 167 -8.05 2.21 -18.41
C ARG A 167 -8.07 0.75 -17.93
N GLY A 168 -7.52 0.47 -16.75
CA GLY A 168 -7.49 -0.87 -16.16
C GLY A 168 -8.86 -1.42 -15.79
N LEU A 169 -9.90 -0.59 -15.64
CA LEU A 169 -11.25 -1.01 -15.26
C LEU A 169 -11.89 -1.99 -16.25
N ALA A 170 -11.53 -1.92 -17.53
CA ALA A 170 -12.07 -2.83 -18.55
C ALA A 170 -11.58 -4.29 -18.37
N GLY A 171 -10.41 -4.48 -17.75
CA GLY A 171 -9.74 -5.78 -17.65
C GLY A 171 -9.68 -6.36 -16.23
N LEU A 172 -10.64 -6.06 -15.35
CA LEU A 172 -10.59 -6.54 -13.96
C LEU A 172 -10.84 -8.06 -13.81
N GLU A 173 -11.52 -8.68 -14.77
CA GLU A 173 -11.65 -10.14 -14.81
C GLU A 173 -10.39 -10.77 -15.38
N GLY A 174 -9.77 -11.70 -14.66
CA GLY A 174 -8.47 -12.26 -15.05
C GLY A 174 -7.34 -11.23 -15.04
N PHE A 175 -7.46 -10.18 -14.21
CA PHE A 175 -6.57 -9.01 -14.20
C PHE A 175 -5.08 -9.35 -14.23
N ASP A 176 -4.36 -8.75 -15.18
CA ASP A 176 -2.91 -8.82 -15.28
C ASP A 176 -2.26 -7.91 -14.22
N TRP A 177 -1.68 -8.53 -13.20
CA TRP A 177 -0.99 -7.84 -12.11
C TRP A 177 0.31 -7.13 -12.52
N THR A 178 0.75 -7.25 -13.77
CA THR A 178 1.82 -6.43 -14.34
C THR A 178 1.31 -5.09 -14.88
N ALA A 179 -0.01 -4.96 -15.11
CA ALA A 179 -0.65 -3.75 -15.61
C ALA A 179 -1.00 -2.72 -14.51
N VAL A 180 -0.64 -2.98 -13.25
CA VAL A 180 -0.83 -2.01 -12.16
C VAL A 180 0.06 -0.80 -12.43
N PRO A 181 -0.51 0.43 -12.52
CA PRO A 181 0.29 1.61 -12.81
C PRO A 181 1.25 1.94 -11.66
N GLY A 182 2.40 2.53 -11.99
CA GLY A 182 3.32 3.06 -10.98
C GLY A 182 2.65 4.14 -10.13
N PHE A 183 2.90 4.13 -8.82
CA PHE A 183 2.32 5.11 -7.91
C PHE A 183 2.89 6.51 -8.18
N PRO A 184 2.09 7.59 -8.03
CA PRO A 184 2.56 8.95 -8.25
C PRO A 184 3.72 9.31 -7.31
N ARG A 185 4.79 9.87 -7.87
CA ARG A 185 5.94 10.41 -7.14
C ARG A 185 6.20 11.84 -7.60
N SER A 186 6.78 12.65 -6.72
CA SER A 186 7.26 13.97 -7.12
C SER A 186 8.47 13.82 -8.05
N PRO A 187 8.61 14.67 -9.09
CA PRO A 187 9.78 14.64 -9.94
C PRO A 187 11.03 14.84 -9.08
N ARG A 188 11.96 13.89 -9.12
CA ARG A 188 13.29 14.11 -8.55
C ARG A 188 13.93 15.20 -9.38
N HIS A 189 14.21 16.34 -8.76
CA HIS A 189 14.99 17.39 -9.41
C HIS A 189 16.40 16.81 -9.54
N GLY A 190 16.81 16.53 -10.77
CA GLY A 190 18.15 16.05 -11.10
C GLY A 190 19.19 17.14 -10.98
#